data_AF-A0A9C7WI47-F1
#
_entry.id   AF-A0A9C7WI47-F1
#
_cell.length_a   1.000
_cell.length_b   1.000
_cell.length_c   1.000
_cell.angle_alpha   90.00
_cell.angle_beta   90.00
_cell.angle_gamma   90.00
#
_symmetry.space_group_name_H-M   'P 1'
#
loop_
_entity.id
_entity.type
_entity.pdbx_description
1 polymer ?
#
loop_
_entity_poly.entity_id
_entity_poly.type
_entity_poly.pdbx_seq_one_letter_code
_entity_poly.pdbx_strand_id
1 'polypeptide(L)'
;MRRLAELVLRYRVPVVASVALVSTFFASGLRRVRVESDIVKYLRQDLPEVQLVDYIGEEYGGTQLALIAIEAEDVFSLPVLQLVRDLTEAYHALPGVSSVTSLTNILDIRKAEGGIEVTKLVEEDDLPRDPEALRRLREYALSKELYRGKLVSPDGRFALIVVKLRGDADKPALARKIRRVTQDKL
;
A
#
# COMPACT_ATOMS: atom_id res chain seq x y z
N MET A 1 -23.49 -46.63 -26.01
CA MET A 1 -22.22 -47.04 -25.35
C MET A 1 -21.25 -47.71 -26.32
N ARG A 2 -21.52 -48.91 -26.87
CA ARG A 2 -20.56 -49.64 -27.75
C ARG A 2 -20.09 -48.86 -29.00
N ARG A 3 -21.00 -48.23 -29.75
CA ARG A 3 -20.66 -47.45 -30.97
C ARG A 3 -19.78 -46.23 -30.72
N LEU A 4 -19.91 -45.57 -29.55
CA LEU A 4 -19.07 -44.43 -29.16
C LEU A 4 -17.64 -44.89 -28.85
N ALA A 5 -17.50 -46.02 -28.15
CA ALA A 5 -16.20 -46.60 -27.82
C ALA A 5 -15.43 -47.05 -29.08
N GLU A 6 -16.09 -47.67 -30.05
CA GLU A 6 -15.49 -48.07 -31.33
C GLU A 6 -15.02 -46.87 -32.15
N LEU A 7 -15.80 -45.78 -32.16
CA LEU A 7 -15.44 -44.54 -32.86
C LEU A 7 -14.19 -43.89 -32.24
N VAL A 8 -14.13 -43.84 -30.91
CA VAL A 8 -12.99 -43.28 -30.15
C VAL A 8 -11.73 -44.12 -30.36
N LEU A 9 -11.84 -45.45 -30.37
CA LEU A 9 -10.71 -46.34 -30.63
C LEU A 9 -10.19 -46.24 -32.06
N ARG A 10 -11.09 -46.12 -33.05
CA ARG A 10 -10.73 -45.95 -34.47
C ARG A 10 -10.02 -44.63 -34.77
N TYR A 11 -10.38 -43.56 -34.07
CA TYR A 11 -9.82 -42.21 -34.23
C TYR A 11 -8.97 -41.77 -33.03
N ARG A 12 -8.34 -42.72 -32.32
CA ARG A 12 -7.62 -42.47 -31.05
C ARG A 12 -6.63 -41.30 -31.10
N VAL A 13 -5.88 -41.15 -32.20
CA VAL A 13 -4.87 -40.09 -32.34
C VAL A 13 -5.52 -38.70 -32.48
N PRO A 14 -6.45 -38.45 -33.43
CA PRO A 14 -7.13 -37.16 -33.51
C PRO A 14 -8.01 -36.84 -32.29
N VAL A 15 -8.57 -37.86 -31.61
CA VAL A 15 -9.30 -37.64 -30.35
C VAL A 15 -8.36 -37.20 -29.23
N VAL A 16 -7.21 -37.87 -29.04
CA VAL A 16 -6.24 -37.45 -28.02
C VAL A 16 -5.65 -36.08 -28.35
N ALA A 17 -5.33 -35.82 -29.63
CA ALA A 17 -4.81 -34.53 -30.07
C ALA A 17 -5.82 -33.40 -29.86
N SER A 18 -7.11 -33.61 -30.14
CA SER A 18 -8.14 -32.59 -29.92
C SER A 18 -8.36 -32.31 -28.44
N VAL A 19 -8.39 -33.34 -27.59
CA VAL A 19 -8.45 -33.16 -26.14
C VAL A 19 -7.23 -32.41 -25.64
N ALA A 20 -6.02 -32.80 -26.05
CA ALA A 20 -4.79 -32.11 -25.65
C ALA A 20 -4.77 -30.64 -26.11
N LEU A 21 -5.24 -30.36 -27.33
CA LEU A 21 -5.35 -29.00 -27.87
C LEU A 21 -6.33 -28.16 -27.04
N VAL A 22 -7.52 -28.69 -26.78
CA VAL A 22 -8.55 -28.02 -25.97
C VAL A 22 -8.07 -27.81 -24.54
N SER A 23 -7.47 -28.83 -23.91
CA SER A 23 -6.88 -28.73 -22.58
C SER A 23 -5.78 -27.67 -22.52
N THR A 24 -4.89 -27.60 -23.52
CA THR A 24 -3.83 -26.58 -23.58
C THR A 24 -4.41 -25.18 -23.78
N PHE A 25 -5.45 -25.06 -24.61
CA PHE A 25 -6.17 -23.80 -24.80
C PHE A 25 -6.77 -23.29 -23.49
N PHE A 26 -7.49 -24.13 -22.74
CA PHE A 26 -8.01 -23.76 -21.42
C PHE A 26 -6.90 -23.52 -20.38
N ALA A 27 -5.83 -24.32 -20.41
CA ALA A 27 -4.70 -24.15 -19.50
C ALA A 27 -3.97 -22.82 -19.72
N SER A 28 -3.94 -22.31 -20.95
CA SER A 28 -3.40 -20.98 -21.24
C SER A 28 -4.18 -19.85 -20.53
N GLY A 29 -5.48 -20.07 -20.27
CA GLY A 29 -6.36 -19.16 -19.53
C GLY A 29 -6.08 -19.11 -18.02
N LEU A 30 -5.51 -20.17 -17.43
CA LEU A 30 -5.17 -20.21 -15.98
C LEU A 30 -4.22 -19.07 -15.59
N ARG A 31 -3.33 -18.64 -16.49
CA ARG A 31 -2.42 -17.51 -16.24
C ARG A 31 -3.14 -16.16 -16.09
N ARG A 32 -4.40 -16.06 -16.51
CA ARG A 32 -5.21 -14.83 -16.42
C ARG A 32 -6.10 -14.79 -15.17
N VAL A 33 -6.17 -15.88 -14.41
CA VAL A 33 -6.94 -15.92 -13.17
C VAL A 33 -6.29 -14.96 -12.18
N ARG A 34 -7.06 -13.98 -11.71
CA ARG A 34 -6.65 -13.01 -10.69
C ARG A 34 -7.41 -13.30 -9.40
N VAL A 35 -6.74 -13.11 -8.27
CA VAL A 35 -7.36 -13.19 -6.96
C VAL A 35 -8.08 -11.87 -6.70
N GLU A 36 -9.39 -11.93 -6.50
CA GLU A 36 -10.14 -10.77 -6.02
C GLU A 36 -9.91 -10.62 -4.52
N SER A 37 -9.31 -9.50 -4.13
CA SER A 37 -8.91 -9.21 -2.75
C SER A 37 -9.80 -8.16 -2.09
N ASP A 38 -10.72 -7.58 -2.85
CA ASP A 38 -11.70 -6.64 -2.30
C ASP A 38 -12.91 -7.38 -1.70
N ILE A 39 -13.02 -7.34 -0.38
CA ILE A 39 -14.14 -7.95 0.36
C ILE A 39 -15.47 -7.30 -0.04
N VAL A 40 -15.47 -6.01 -0.39
CA VAL A 40 -16.68 -5.26 -0.75
C VAL A 40 -17.32 -5.83 -2.02
N LYS A 41 -16.51 -6.35 -2.96
CA LYS A 41 -17.01 -6.97 -4.19
C LYS A 41 -17.72 -8.32 -3.98
N TYR A 42 -17.51 -8.97 -2.83
CA TYR A 42 -18.26 -10.16 -2.46
C TYR A 42 -19.64 -9.85 -1.89
N LEU A 43 -19.90 -8.58 -1.55
CA LEU A 43 -21.19 -8.13 -1.07
C LEU A 43 -22.17 -7.89 -2.23
N ARG A 44 -23.45 -7.76 -1.89
CA ARG A 44 -24.50 -7.41 -2.83
C ARG A 44 -24.33 -5.96 -3.31
N GLN A 45 -24.05 -5.80 -4.60
CA GLN A 45 -23.73 -4.50 -5.21
C GLN A 45 -24.95 -3.57 -5.36
N ASP A 46 -26.16 -4.10 -5.17
CA ASP A 46 -27.40 -3.32 -5.20
C ASP A 46 -27.72 -2.63 -3.86
N LEU A 47 -26.93 -2.88 -2.82
CA LEU A 47 -27.10 -2.25 -1.52
C LEU A 47 -26.61 -0.79 -1.53
N PRO A 48 -27.39 0.17 -1.01
CA PRO A 48 -26.99 1.59 -0.94
C PRO A 48 -25.66 1.80 -0.20
N GLU A 49 -25.37 0.97 0.81
CA GLU A 49 -24.14 1.05 1.60
C GLU A 49 -22.89 0.69 0.79
N VAL A 50 -23.01 -0.29 -0.11
CA VAL A 50 -21.91 -0.69 -0.99
C VAL A 50 -21.62 0.41 -2.01
N GLN A 51 -22.68 0.97 -2.61
CA GLN A 51 -22.54 2.09 -3.54
C GLN A 51 -21.94 3.34 -2.88
N LEU A 52 -22.26 3.58 -1.60
CA LEU A 52 -21.66 4.67 -0.84
C LEU A 52 -20.16 4.44 -0.62
N VAL A 53 -19.75 3.21 -0.27
CA VAL A 53 -18.33 2.87 -0.09
C VAL A 53 -17.56 3.04 -1.40
N ASP A 54 -18.13 2.60 -2.52
CA ASP A 54 -17.53 2.75 -3.85
C ASP A 54 -17.41 4.23 -4.22
N TYR A 55 -18.48 5.02 -4.04
CA TYR A 55 -18.47 6.46 -4.28
C TYR A 55 -17.41 7.19 -3.44
N ILE A 56 -17.30 6.88 -2.15
CA ILE A 56 -16.26 7.47 -1.28
C ILE A 56 -14.86 7.03 -1.76
N GLY A 57 -14.70 5.78 -2.18
CA GLY A 57 -13.46 5.26 -2.72
C GLY A 57 -13.03 5.97 -4.01
N GLU A 58 -13.96 6.29 -4.90
CA GLU A 58 -13.68 7.00 -6.14
C GLU A 58 -13.38 8.48 -5.89
N GLU A 59 -14.21 9.16 -5.10
CA GLU A 59 -14.11 10.62 -4.90
C GLU A 59 -12.95 11.01 -3.98
N TYR A 60 -12.65 10.22 -2.95
CA TYR A 60 -11.65 10.56 -1.94
C TYR A 60 -10.31 9.80 -2.09
N GLY A 61 -10.08 9.13 -3.22
CA GLY A 61 -8.78 8.50 -3.50
C GLY A 61 -8.55 7.17 -2.75
N GLY A 62 -9.63 6.40 -2.55
CA GLY A 62 -9.62 5.07 -1.97
C GLY A 62 -9.87 5.02 -0.47
N THR A 63 -10.22 3.85 0.04
CA THR A 63 -10.51 3.59 1.46
C THR A 63 -9.49 2.66 2.12
N GLN A 64 -8.53 2.15 1.33
CA GLN A 64 -7.60 1.14 1.77
C GLN A 64 -6.21 1.69 2.05
N LEU A 65 -5.59 1.14 3.09
CA LEU A 65 -4.28 1.57 3.59
C LEU A 65 -3.31 0.38 3.59
N ALA A 66 -2.10 0.62 3.11
CA ALA A 66 -0.94 -0.22 3.40
C ALA A 66 -0.11 0.46 4.49
N LEU A 67 0.20 -0.26 5.56
CA LEU A 67 0.96 0.25 6.70
C LEU A 67 2.36 -0.37 6.67
N ILE A 68 3.38 0.46 6.64
CA ILE A 68 4.78 0.04 6.69
C ILE A 68 5.35 0.52 8.01
N ALA A 69 5.74 -0.42 8.88
CA ALA A 69 6.40 -0.12 10.14
C ALA A 69 7.92 -0.18 9.96
N ILE A 70 8.62 0.85 10.43
CA ILE A 70 10.06 0.95 10.48
C ILE A 70 10.47 0.83 11.94
N GLU A 71 11.33 -0.14 12.24
CA GLU A 71 11.92 -0.34 13.57
C GLU A 71 13.36 0.18 13.58
N ALA A 72 13.69 0.97 14.59
CA ALA A 72 15.03 1.47 14.84
C ALA A 72 15.24 1.68 16.36
N GLU A 73 16.49 1.91 16.77
CA GLU A 73 16.78 2.33 18.15
C GLU A 73 16.17 3.71 18.46
N ASP A 74 16.28 4.64 17.51
CA ASP A 74 15.60 5.93 17.53
C ASP A 74 15.18 6.33 16.11
N VAL A 75 13.87 6.43 15.88
CA VAL A 75 13.31 6.81 14.57
C VAL A 75 13.50 8.29 14.25
N PHE A 76 13.88 9.10 15.24
CA PHE A 76 14.23 10.50 15.06
C PHE A 76 15.71 10.69 14.69
N SER A 77 16.50 9.62 14.58
CA SER A 77 17.87 9.74 14.09
C SER A 77 17.91 10.16 12.62
N LEU A 78 18.90 10.97 12.23
CA LEU A 78 19.04 11.47 10.86
C LEU A 78 19.01 10.34 9.79
N PRO A 79 19.72 9.20 9.95
CA PRO A 79 19.67 8.12 8.96
C PRO A 79 18.27 7.52 8.81
N VAL A 80 17.51 7.42 9.89
CA VAL A 80 16.14 6.86 9.86
C VAL A 80 15.17 7.86 9.24
N LEU A 81 15.28 9.15 9.58
CA LEU A 81 14.49 10.20 8.94
C LEU A 81 14.75 10.27 7.43
N GLN A 82 16.00 10.11 7.00
CA GLN A 82 16.37 10.00 5.59
C GLN A 82 15.71 8.79 4.93
N LEU A 83 15.80 7.61 5.55
CA LEU A 83 15.14 6.39 5.05
C LEU A 83 13.62 6.58 4.93
N VAL A 84 12.98 7.16 5.95
CA VAL A 84 11.54 7.43 5.97
C VAL A 84 11.15 8.36 4.82
N ARG A 85 11.87 9.45 4.62
CA ARG A 85 11.63 10.40 3.52
C ARG A 85 11.78 9.69 2.17
N ASP A 86 12.90 9.02 1.97
CA ASP A 86 13.24 8.34 0.72
C ASP A 86 12.22 7.26 0.34
N LEU A 87 11.71 6.50 1.32
CA LEU A 87 10.64 5.54 1.12
C LEU A 87 9.31 6.24 0.85
N THR A 88 9.03 7.34 1.55
CA THR A 88 7.81 8.15 1.35
C THR A 88 7.70 8.65 -0.09
N GLU A 89 8.77 9.24 -0.61
CA GLU A 89 8.85 9.70 -2.00
C GLU A 89 8.74 8.55 -3.00
N ALA A 90 9.46 7.45 -2.76
CA ALA A 90 9.45 6.30 -3.66
C ALA A 90 8.06 5.64 -3.73
N TYR A 91 7.35 5.54 -2.61
CA TYR A 91 5.97 5.03 -2.59
C TYR A 91 5.00 5.99 -3.26
N HIS A 92 5.16 7.30 -3.06
CA HIS A 92 4.30 8.31 -3.68
C HIS A 92 4.38 8.25 -5.22
N ALA A 93 5.54 7.90 -5.77
CA ALA A 93 5.73 7.74 -7.22
C ALA A 93 5.12 6.45 -7.80
N LEU A 94 4.62 5.50 -6.98
CA LEU A 94 4.08 4.24 -7.47
C LEU A 94 2.67 4.41 -8.07
N PRO A 95 2.42 3.91 -9.30
CA PRO A 95 1.07 3.86 -9.86
C PRO A 95 0.15 3.02 -8.98
N GLY A 96 -1.00 3.58 -8.62
CA GLY A 96 -1.98 2.97 -7.72
C GLY A 96 -1.93 3.48 -6.27
N VAL A 97 -0.98 4.36 -5.94
CA VAL A 97 -0.94 5.10 -4.67
C VAL A 97 -1.70 6.42 -4.84
N SER A 98 -2.54 6.76 -3.85
CA SER A 98 -3.27 8.02 -3.80
C SER A 98 -2.54 9.06 -2.95
N SER A 99 -2.00 8.66 -1.80
CA SER A 99 -1.22 9.54 -0.93
C SER A 99 -0.33 8.71 -0.01
N VAL A 100 0.72 9.33 0.52
CA VAL A 100 1.60 8.74 1.53
C VAL A 100 1.72 9.71 2.69
N THR A 101 1.56 9.24 3.91
CA THR A 101 1.75 10.02 5.14
C THR A 101 2.80 9.35 6.01
N SER A 102 3.79 10.12 6.44
CA SER A 102 4.88 9.67 7.31
C SER A 102 5.33 10.79 8.24
N LEU A 103 6.30 10.49 9.12
CA LEU A 103 6.88 11.48 10.01
C LEU A 103 7.51 12.67 9.26
N THR A 104 7.96 12.45 8.02
CA THR A 104 8.68 13.45 7.22
C THR A 104 7.78 14.34 6.37
N ASN A 105 6.47 14.10 6.33
CA ASN A 105 5.57 14.90 5.49
C ASN A 105 4.21 15.19 6.15
N ILE A 106 3.98 14.71 7.38
CA ILE A 106 2.77 15.02 8.12
C ILE A 106 2.70 16.52 8.42
N LEU A 107 1.49 17.07 8.26
CA LEU A 107 1.20 18.45 8.61
C LEU A 107 1.20 18.63 10.14
N ASP A 108 1.95 19.62 10.59
CA ASP A 108 1.97 20.13 11.96
C ASP A 108 1.16 21.42 12.05
N ILE A 109 0.14 21.40 12.89
CA ILE A 109 -0.76 22.53 13.12
C ILE A 109 -0.47 23.07 14.53
N ARG A 110 0.06 24.28 14.59
CA ARG A 110 0.41 24.95 15.85
C ARG A 110 -0.15 26.36 15.94
N LYS A 111 -0.33 26.80 17.18
CA LYS A 111 -0.78 28.16 17.47
C LYS A 111 0.43 29.09 17.44
N ALA A 112 0.38 30.12 16.60
CA ALA A 112 1.38 31.17 16.51
C ALA A 112 0.80 32.50 17.03
N GLU A 113 1.67 33.49 17.30
CA GLU A 113 1.27 34.79 17.90
C GLU A 113 0.19 35.53 17.09
N GLY A 114 0.06 35.25 15.79
CA GLY A 114 -0.94 35.84 14.90
C GLY A 114 -2.05 34.89 14.40
N GLY A 115 -2.11 33.63 14.85
CA GLY A 115 -3.12 32.69 14.37
C GLY A 115 -2.71 31.22 14.40
N ILE A 116 -3.07 30.49 13.35
CA ILE A 116 -2.74 29.07 13.15
C ILE A 116 -1.65 28.99 12.09
N GLU A 117 -0.55 28.34 12.42
CA GLU A 117 0.51 28.01 11.48
C GLU A 117 0.38 26.52 11.11
N VAL A 118 0.41 26.24 9.81
CA VAL A 118 0.36 24.88 9.26
C VAL A 118 1.65 24.66 8.46
N THR A 119 2.58 23.87 9.01
CA THR A 119 3.83 23.49 8.34
C THR A 119 3.93 21.97 8.25
N LYS A 120 5.02 21.42 7.69
CA LYS A 120 5.33 20.00 7.93
C LYS A 120 5.99 19.85 9.30
N LEU A 121 5.87 18.67 9.91
CA LEU A 121 6.54 18.34 11.17
C LEU A 121 8.07 18.27 10.99
N VAL A 122 8.49 17.73 9.86
CA VAL A 122 9.86 17.74 9.36
C VAL A 122 9.78 18.19 7.91
N GLU A 123 10.61 19.15 7.50
CA GLU A 123 10.68 19.54 6.10
C GLU A 123 11.45 18.46 5.31
N GLU A 124 10.85 17.93 4.24
CA GLU A 124 11.44 16.86 3.42
C GLU A 124 12.80 17.29 2.82
N ASP A 125 12.90 18.57 2.46
CA ASP A 125 14.08 19.17 1.84
C ASP A 125 15.15 19.60 2.87
N ASP A 126 14.78 19.75 4.16
CA ASP A 126 15.66 20.22 5.22
C ASP A 126 15.53 19.37 6.50
N LEU A 127 16.05 18.15 6.41
CA LEU A 127 16.11 17.25 7.56
C LEU A 127 17.05 17.82 8.64
N PRO A 128 16.63 17.88 9.92
CA PRO A 128 17.47 18.34 11.02
C PRO A 128 18.73 17.50 11.13
N ARG A 129 19.90 18.16 11.14
CA ARG A 129 21.21 17.49 11.18
C ARG A 129 21.90 17.59 12.53
N ASP A 130 21.60 18.61 13.31
CA ASP A 130 22.22 18.79 14.62
C ASP A 130 21.51 17.96 15.69
N PRO A 131 22.28 17.38 16.64
CA PRO A 131 21.70 16.55 17.70
C PRO A 131 20.64 17.25 18.55
N GLU A 132 20.73 18.57 18.73
CA GLU A 132 19.73 19.29 19.52
C GLU A 132 18.40 19.44 18.79
N ALA A 133 18.41 19.71 17.49
CA ALA A 133 17.21 19.75 16.67
C ALA A 133 16.54 18.38 16.59
N LEU A 134 17.32 17.30 16.45
CA LEU A 134 16.78 15.93 16.51
C LEU A 134 16.11 15.65 17.85
N ARG A 135 16.75 16.06 18.96
CA ARG A 135 16.16 15.92 20.30
C ARG A 135 14.89 16.74 20.46
N ARG A 136 14.87 18.00 20.01
CA ARG A 136 13.68 18.87 20.04
C ARG A 136 12.54 18.27 19.21
N LEU A 137 12.83 17.75 18.02
CA LEU A 137 11.86 17.08 17.17
C LEU A 137 11.26 15.86 17.89
N ARG A 138 12.10 15.01 18.51
CA ARG A 138 11.66 13.86 19.29
C ARG A 138 10.74 14.26 20.44
N GLU A 139 11.17 15.21 21.26
CA GLU A 139 10.39 15.69 22.40
C GLU A 139 9.05 16.30 21.95
N TYR A 140 9.08 17.11 20.91
CA TYR A 140 7.89 17.73 20.34
C TYR A 140 6.92 16.68 19.78
N ALA A 141 7.41 15.77 18.93
CA ALA A 141 6.59 14.74 18.32
C ALA A 141 5.94 13.82 19.38
N LEU A 142 6.71 13.40 20.39
CA LEU A 142 6.20 12.56 21.47
C LEU A 142 5.25 13.31 22.43
N SER A 143 5.36 14.64 22.52
CA SER A 143 4.43 15.45 23.34
C SER A 143 3.01 15.51 22.76
N LYS A 144 2.83 15.28 21.46
CA LYS A 144 1.53 15.40 20.77
C LYS A 144 0.89 14.03 20.59
N GLU A 145 -0.35 13.88 21.03
CA GLU A 145 -1.15 12.66 20.81
C GLU A 145 -1.48 12.38 19.33
N LEU A 146 -1.32 13.39 18.47
CA LEU A 146 -1.49 13.21 17.03
C LEU A 146 -0.37 12.34 16.43
N TYR A 147 0.83 12.37 17.00
CA TYR A 147 1.99 11.62 16.51
C TYR A 147 2.29 10.42 17.41
N ARG A 148 2.34 10.64 18.73
CA ARG A 148 2.60 9.59 19.72
C ARG A 148 1.47 8.57 19.75
N GLY A 149 1.81 7.31 19.49
CA GLY A 149 0.88 6.18 19.44
C GLY A 149 0.07 6.07 18.14
N LYS A 150 0.27 6.99 17.18
CA LYS A 150 -0.42 6.97 15.87
C LYS A 150 0.55 6.82 14.70
N LEU A 151 1.62 7.60 14.68
CA LEU A 151 2.70 7.50 13.69
C LEU A 151 4.01 7.02 14.30
N VAL A 152 4.27 7.33 15.57
CA VAL A 152 5.49 6.94 16.26
C VAL A 152 5.13 6.26 17.58
N SER A 153 5.84 5.19 17.92
CA SER A 153 5.64 4.51 19.20
C SER A 153 6.03 5.40 20.39
N PRO A 154 5.44 5.19 21.59
CA PRO A 154 5.76 6.01 22.77
C PRO A 154 7.23 5.99 23.19
N ASP A 155 7.96 4.91 22.86
CA ASP A 155 9.39 4.76 23.12
C ASP A 155 10.28 5.36 22.01
N GLY A 156 9.71 5.73 20.86
CA GLY A 156 10.45 6.28 19.71
C GLY A 156 11.18 5.23 18.87
N ARG A 157 10.86 3.93 19.03
CA ARG A 157 11.51 2.84 18.27
C ARG A 157 10.81 2.44 16.98
N PHE A 158 9.52 2.76 16.86
CA PHE A 158 8.73 2.44 15.66
C PHE A 158 8.18 3.70 15.03
N ALA A 159 8.31 3.81 13.70
CA ALA A 159 7.67 4.83 12.88
C ALA A 159 6.81 4.16 11.81
N LEU A 160 5.69 4.78 11.47
CA LEU A 160 4.74 4.23 10.51
C LEU A 160 4.64 5.12 9.27
N ILE A 161 4.78 4.49 8.11
CA ILE A 161 4.46 5.09 6.81
C ILE A 161 3.09 4.54 6.38
N VAL A 162 2.11 5.43 6.27
CA VAL A 162 0.74 5.13 5.82
C VAL A 162 0.67 5.40 4.32
N VAL A 163 0.44 4.36 3.52
CA VAL A 163 0.25 4.47 2.07
C VAL A 163 -1.22 4.25 1.76
N LYS A 164 -1.90 5.30 1.29
CA LYS A 164 -3.29 5.21 0.83
C LYS A 164 -3.34 4.71 -0.60
N LEU A 165 -4.08 3.63 -0.84
CA LEU A 165 -4.18 3.00 -2.16
C LEU A 165 -5.42 3.53 -2.88
N ARG A 166 -5.30 3.74 -4.20
CA ARG A 166 -6.46 4.06 -5.05
C ARG A 166 -7.42 2.86 -5.09
N GLY A 167 -8.72 3.12 -5.22
CA GLY A 167 -9.74 2.06 -5.25
C GLY A 167 -9.57 1.09 -6.43
N ASP A 168 -9.03 1.55 -7.56
CA ASP A 168 -8.82 0.79 -8.79
C ASP A 168 -7.47 0.03 -8.84
N ALA A 169 -6.63 0.16 -7.81
CA ALA A 169 -5.30 -0.42 -7.81
C ALA A 169 -5.33 -1.97 -7.72
N ASP A 170 -4.43 -2.63 -8.45
CA ASP A 170 -4.12 -4.06 -8.24
C ASP A 170 -3.33 -4.21 -6.93
N LYS A 171 -4.05 -4.43 -5.82
CA LYS A 171 -3.50 -4.43 -4.46
C LYS A 171 -2.39 -5.48 -4.29
N PRO A 172 -2.54 -6.74 -4.72
CA PRO A 172 -1.44 -7.71 -4.64
C PRO A 172 -0.21 -7.29 -5.45
N ALA A 173 -0.39 -6.72 -6.65
CA ALA A 173 0.73 -6.24 -7.45
C ALA A 173 1.41 -5.03 -6.81
N LEU A 174 0.64 -4.10 -6.27
CA LEU A 174 1.15 -2.90 -5.60
C LEU A 174 1.88 -3.26 -4.30
N ALA A 175 1.36 -4.19 -3.51
CA ALA A 175 2.05 -4.70 -2.32
C ALA A 175 3.41 -5.33 -2.67
N ARG A 176 3.51 -6.08 -3.79
CA ARG A 176 4.79 -6.60 -4.29
C ARG A 176 5.74 -5.49 -4.71
N LYS A 177 5.24 -4.42 -5.35
CA LYS A 177 6.05 -3.26 -5.74
C LYS A 177 6.57 -2.51 -4.51
N ILE A 178 5.71 -2.22 -3.54
CA ILE A 178 6.08 -1.58 -2.27
C ILE A 178 7.19 -2.39 -1.60
N ARG A 179 6.98 -3.70 -1.42
CA ARG A 179 7.98 -4.59 -0.83
C ARG A 179 9.33 -4.55 -1.55
N ARG A 180 9.32 -4.52 -2.89
CA ARG A 180 10.54 -4.44 -3.70
C ARG A 180 11.27 -3.11 -3.47
N VAL A 181 10.55 -2.00 -3.53
CA VAL A 181 11.10 -0.65 -3.25
C VAL A 181 11.70 -0.58 -1.85
N THR A 182 11.03 -1.17 -0.85
CA THR A 182 11.57 -1.24 0.52
C THR A 182 12.90 -2.01 0.55
N GLN A 183 12.99 -3.15 -0.14
CA GLN A 183 14.20 -3.98 -0.16
C GLN A 183 15.37 -3.33 -0.90
N ASP A 184 15.11 -2.51 -1.91
CA ASP A 184 16.14 -1.83 -2.69
C ASP A 184 16.79 -0.65 -1.93
N LYS A 185 16.13 -0.14 -0.87
CA LYS A 185 16.56 1.02 -0.07
C LYS A 185 17.08 0.66 1.33
N LEU A 186 16.99 -0.60 1.73
CA LEU A 186 17.61 -1.16 2.94
C LEU A 186 19.02 -1.66 2.64
#